data_AF-A0ABD5DV21-F1
#
_entry.id   AF-A0ABD5DV21-F1
#
_cell.length_a   1.000
_cell.length_b   1.000
_cell.length_c   1.000
_cell.angle_alpha   90.00
_cell.angle_beta   90.00
_cell.angle_gamma   90.00
#
_symmetry.space_group_name_H-M   'P 1'
#
loop_
_entity.id
_entity.type
_entity.pdbx_description
1 polymer ?
#
loop_
_entity_poly.entity_id
_entity_poly.type
_entity_poly.pdbx_seq_one_letter_code
_entity_poly.pdbx_strand_id
1 'polypeptide(L)'
;ALWILTISTQGFHLPHVQGINGYIFVLINAVFFSMGYLAWNIGIIKGNMPVLIMLSYFSPIFSSAFSAFVLNSNLTINFWYGALTVTLGSLICWYSIRKNHVQHNQAKLAS
;
A
#
# COMPACT_ATOMS: atom_id res chain seq x y z
N ALA A 1 5.23 15.50 -21.69
CA ALA A 1 3.97 15.03 -21.08
C ALA A 1 3.47 13.81 -21.84
N LEU A 2 3.80 12.62 -21.36
CA LEU A 2 3.46 11.36 -22.02
C LEU A 2 1.97 11.28 -22.33
N TRP A 3 1.10 11.67 -21.39
CA TRP A 3 -0.37 11.73 -21.57
C TRP A 3 -0.86 12.56 -22.76
N ILE A 4 -0.21 13.70 -23.03
CA ILE A 4 -0.56 14.57 -24.18
C ILE A 4 -0.16 13.89 -25.50
N LEU A 5 1.01 13.24 -25.50
CA LEU A 5 1.47 12.45 -26.65
C LEU A 5 0.58 11.22 -26.86
N THR A 6 0.14 10.54 -25.79
CA THR A 6 -0.73 9.37 -25.86
C THR A 6 -2.11 9.73 -26.39
N ILE A 7 -2.71 10.83 -25.92
CA ILE A 7 -4.00 11.33 -26.43
C ILE A 7 -3.90 11.71 -27.92
N SER A 8 -2.78 12.32 -28.31
CA SER A 8 -2.54 12.75 -29.69
C SER A 8 -2.23 11.59 -30.66
N THR A 9 -1.56 10.52 -30.19
CA THR A 9 -1.10 9.41 -31.05
C THR A 9 -2.00 8.18 -31.05
N GLN A 10 -2.72 7.90 -29.96
CA GLN A 10 -3.54 6.69 -29.81
C GLN A 10 -5.05 6.97 -29.87
N GLY A 11 -5.46 8.24 -29.85
CA GLY A 11 -6.88 8.62 -29.78
C GLY A 11 -7.59 8.11 -28.51
N PHE A 12 -8.87 8.45 -28.35
CA PHE A 12 -9.69 7.95 -27.24
C PHE A 12 -10.18 6.53 -27.55
N HIS A 13 -9.32 5.53 -27.35
CA HIS A 13 -9.74 4.13 -27.38
C HIS A 13 -10.45 3.79 -26.06
N LEU A 14 -11.79 3.88 -26.07
CA LEU A 14 -12.61 3.36 -24.99
C LEU A 14 -12.38 1.84 -24.92
N PRO A 15 -11.96 1.28 -23.78
CA PRO A 15 -11.79 -0.16 -23.66
C PRO A 15 -13.12 -0.83 -23.99
N HIS A 16 -13.11 -1.70 -24.99
CA HIS A 16 -14.30 -2.47 -25.38
C HIS A 16 -14.52 -3.56 -24.34
N VAL A 17 -15.17 -3.19 -23.23
CA VAL A 17 -15.62 -4.12 -22.20
C VAL A 17 -16.77 -4.94 -22.77
N GLN A 18 -16.53 -6.23 -22.97
CA GLN A 18 -17.53 -7.14 -23.52
C GLN A 18 -18.61 -7.42 -22.47
N GLY A 19 -19.74 -6.70 -22.58
CA GLY A 19 -20.95 -6.93 -21.78
C GLY A 19 -21.06 -6.15 -20.47
N ILE A 20 -22.25 -6.18 -19.88
CA ILE A 20 -22.63 -5.39 -18.69
C ILE A 20 -21.73 -5.68 -17.47
N ASN A 21 -21.23 -6.92 -17.36
CA ASN A 21 -20.38 -7.37 -16.25
C ASN A 21 -19.05 -6.62 -16.19
N GLY A 22 -18.46 -6.27 -17.34
CA GLY A 22 -17.20 -5.54 -17.39
C GLY A 22 -17.30 -4.15 -16.76
N TYR A 23 -18.40 -3.45 -17.06
CA TYR A 23 -18.68 -2.14 -16.47
C TYR A 23 -18.90 -2.21 -14.95
N ILE A 24 -19.57 -3.27 -14.46
CA ILE A 24 -19.77 -3.50 -13.02
C ILE A 24 -18.42 -3.67 -12.32
N PHE A 25 -17.51 -4.49 -12.86
CA PHE A 25 -16.17 -4.65 -12.28
C PHE A 25 -15.38 -3.34 -12.28
N VAL A 26 -15.46 -2.53 -13.34
CA VAL A 26 -14.80 -1.22 -13.40
C VAL A 26 -15.35 -0.29 -12.31
N LEU A 27 -16.67 -0.23 -12.14
CA LEU A 27 -17.30 0.59 -11.10
C LEU A 27 -16.88 0.14 -9.69
N ILE A 28 -16.87 -1.17 -9.43
CA ILE A 28 -16.41 -1.71 -8.16
C ILE A 28 -14.97 -1.28 -7.91
N ASN A 29 -14.05 -1.54 -8.86
CA ASN A 29 -12.65 -1.15 -8.71
C ASN A 29 -12.47 0.36 -8.49
N ALA A 30 -13.24 1.20 -9.20
CA ALA A 30 -13.20 2.64 -9.04
C ALA A 30 -13.62 3.10 -7.63
N VAL A 31 -14.65 2.47 -7.06
CA VAL A 31 -15.09 2.73 -5.68
C VAL A 31 -14.02 2.30 -4.68
N PHE A 32 -13.46 1.10 -4.82
CA PHE A 32 -12.39 0.61 -3.95
C PHE A 32 -11.15 1.53 -3.98
N PHE A 33 -10.73 1.96 -5.18
CA PHE A 33 -9.61 2.91 -5.32
C PHE A 33 -9.93 4.28 -4.70
N SER A 34 -11.11 4.84 -4.97
CA SER A 34 -11.51 6.14 -4.40
C SER A 34 -11.57 6.10 -2.88
N MET A 35 -12.09 5.01 -2.31
CA MET A 35 -12.16 4.81 -0.86
C MET A 35 -10.76 4.63 -0.25
N GLY A 36 -9.85 3.92 -0.94
CA GLY A 36 -8.44 3.83 -0.55
C GLY A 36 -7.74 5.19 -0.51
N TYR A 37 -7.95 6.03 -1.52
CA TYR A 37 -7.42 7.40 -1.53
C TYR A 37 -8.01 8.27 -0.43
N LEU A 38 -9.31 8.16 -0.17
CA LEU A 38 -9.96 8.89 0.92
C LEU A 38 -9.37 8.46 2.28
N ALA A 39 -9.19 7.17 2.49
CA ALA A 39 -8.60 6.60 3.70
C ALA A 39 -7.14 7.06 3.89
N TRP A 40 -6.35 7.11 2.81
CA TRP A 40 -5.00 7.67 2.85
C TRP A 40 -5.03 9.15 3.25
N ASN A 41 -5.89 9.95 2.63
CA ASN A 41 -5.98 11.38 2.92
C ASN A 41 -6.39 11.65 4.38
N ILE A 42 -7.40 10.92 4.88
CA ILE A 42 -7.82 10.97 6.30
C ILE A 42 -6.66 10.54 7.21
N GLY A 43 -5.94 9.48 6.83
CA GLY A 43 -4.82 8.98 7.61
C GLY A 43 -3.63 9.94 7.69
N ILE A 44 -3.39 10.76 6.66
CA ILE A 44 -2.35 11.81 6.68
C ILE A 44 -2.79 13.00 7.54
N ILE A 45 -4.05 13.43 7.43
CA ILE A 45 -4.54 14.65 8.09
C ILE A 45 -4.90 14.42 9.56
N LYS A 46 -5.55 13.31 9.89
CA LYS A 46 -6.04 13.00 11.25
C LYS A 46 -5.33 11.82 11.92
N GLY A 47 -4.64 10.98 11.15
CA GLY A 47 -4.06 9.74 11.64
C GLY A 47 -2.66 9.92 12.24
N ASN A 48 -2.27 8.98 13.10
CA ASN A 48 -0.89 8.90 13.57
C ASN A 48 -0.03 8.37 12.42
N MET A 49 0.83 9.19 11.83
CA MET A 49 1.79 8.82 10.76
C MET A 49 2.45 7.43 10.96
N PRO A 50 2.86 7.02 12.18
CA PRO A 50 3.39 5.69 12.43
C PRO A 50 2.44 4.53 12.11
N VAL A 51 1.13 4.70 12.32
CA VAL A 51 0.11 3.68 11.99
C VAL A 51 -0.01 3.53 10.48
N LEU A 52 0.09 4.63 9.73
CA LEU A 52 0.07 4.62 8.26
C LEU A 52 1.30 3.89 7.68
N ILE A 53 2.45 4.12 8.31
CA ILE A 53 3.71 3.44 7.99
C ILE A 53 3.60 1.95 8.31
N MET A 54 3.04 1.58 9.47
CA MET A 54 2.83 0.19 9.86
C MET A 54 1.87 -0.55 8.91
N LEU A 55 0.78 0.09 8.50
CA LEU A 55 -0.17 -0.43 7.50
C LEU A 55 0.53 -0.69 6.16
N SER A 56 1.39 0.23 5.72
CA SER A 56 2.19 0.05 4.49
C SER A 56 3.14 -1.15 4.60
N TYR A 57 3.77 -1.36 5.76
CA TYR A 57 4.64 -2.52 6.02
C TYR A 57 3.87 -3.84 6.18
N PHE A 58 2.56 -3.77 6.42
CA PHE A 58 1.66 -4.93 6.44
C PHE A 58 1.18 -5.35 5.04
N SER A 59 1.33 -4.48 4.04
CA SER A 59 0.94 -4.73 2.65
C SER A 59 1.45 -6.06 2.06
N PRO A 60 2.73 -6.46 2.20
CA PRO A 60 3.20 -7.76 1.67
C PRO A 60 2.49 -8.95 2.32
N ILE A 61 2.20 -8.89 3.63
CA ILE A 61 1.47 -9.95 4.33
C ILE A 61 0.01 -10.01 3.84
N PHE A 62 -0.63 -8.84 3.75
CA PHE A 62 -2.03 -8.74 3.32
C PHE A 62 -2.22 -9.17 1.86
N SER A 63 -1.32 -8.73 0.98
CA SER A 63 -1.29 -9.13 -0.44
C SER A 63 -1.11 -10.65 -0.60
N SER A 64 -0.23 -11.24 0.22
CA SER A 64 0.03 -12.67 0.21
C SER A 64 -1.13 -13.50 0.75
N ALA A 65 -1.74 -13.06 1.85
CA ALA A 65 -2.91 -13.70 2.44
C ALA A 65 -4.11 -13.64 1.50
N PHE A 66 -4.34 -12.49 0.86
CA PHE A 66 -5.40 -12.35 -0.14
C PHE A 66 -5.16 -13.24 -1.37
N SER A 67 -3.92 -13.32 -1.86
CA SER A 67 -3.55 -14.21 -2.96
C SER A 67 -3.75 -15.68 -2.61
N ALA A 68 -3.37 -16.09 -1.39
CA ALA A 68 -3.61 -17.45 -0.89
C ALA A 68 -5.10 -17.78 -0.79
N PHE A 69 -5.92 -16.82 -0.32
CA PHE A 69 -7.37 -16.97 -0.21
C PHE A 69 -8.05 -17.09 -1.58
N VAL A 70 -7.71 -16.22 -2.53
CA VAL A 70 -8.30 -16.23 -3.88
C VAL A 70 -7.90 -17.48 -4.67
N LEU A 71 -6.63 -17.89 -4.61
CA LEU A 71 -6.14 -19.05 -5.37
C LEU A 71 -6.37 -20.39 -4.65
N ASN A 72 -6.87 -20.42 -3.41
CA ASN A 72 -6.93 -21.63 -2.55
C ASN A 72 -5.61 -22.43 -2.53
N SER A 73 -4.49 -21.74 -2.74
CA SER A 73 -3.16 -22.35 -2.86
C SER A 73 -2.41 -22.20 -1.54
N ASN A 74 -1.82 -23.30 -1.08
CA ASN A 74 -1.04 -23.33 0.16
C ASN A 74 0.35 -22.72 -0.12
N LEU A 75 0.49 -21.42 0.13
CA LEU A 75 1.78 -20.73 0.01
C LEU A 75 2.81 -21.40 0.94
N THR A 76 3.93 -21.88 0.36
CA THR A 76 5.02 -22.55 1.06
C THR A 76 5.50 -21.75 2.29
N ILE A 77 5.81 -22.44 3.38
CA ILE A 77 6.30 -21.82 4.64
C ILE A 77 7.47 -20.85 4.42
N ASN A 78 8.37 -21.13 3.46
CA ASN A 78 9.50 -20.28 3.10
C ASN A 78 9.07 -18.89 2.61
N PHE A 79 7.94 -18.81 1.92
CA PHE A 79 7.39 -17.53 1.45
C PHE A 79 6.92 -16.67 2.63
N TRP A 80 6.26 -17.29 3.62
CA TRP A 80 5.85 -16.61 4.85
C TRP A 80 7.04 -16.12 5.66
N TYR A 81 8.12 -16.89 5.72
CA TYR A 81 9.38 -16.44 6.32
C TYR A 81 9.94 -15.19 5.63
N GLY A 82 9.94 -15.17 4.29
CA GLY A 82 10.36 -13.99 3.53
C GLY A 82 9.50 -12.76 3.82
N ALA A 83 8.18 -12.92 3.78
CA ALA A 83 7.23 -11.84 4.08
C ALA A 83 7.41 -11.29 5.50
N LEU A 84 7.54 -12.18 6.51
CA LEU A 84 7.78 -11.80 7.89
C LEU A 84 9.14 -11.11 8.07
N THR A 85 10.19 -11.58 7.41
CA THR A 85 11.54 -10.99 7.51
C THR A 85 11.55 -9.55 6.99
N VAL A 86 10.86 -9.29 5.87
CA VAL A 86 10.75 -7.94 5.30
C VAL A 86 9.95 -7.02 6.23
N THR A 87 8.80 -7.47 6.74
CA THR A 87 7.98 -6.68 7.69
C THR A 87 8.75 -6.40 8.99
N LEU A 88 9.47 -7.39 9.53
CA LEU A 88 10.31 -7.23 10.73
C LEU A 88 11.48 -6.28 10.48
N GLY A 89 12.17 -6.39 9.34
CA GLY A 89 13.26 -5.48 8.96
C GLY A 89 12.81 -4.02 8.89
N SER A 90 11.63 -3.76 8.29
CA SER A 90 11.04 -2.42 8.25
C SER A 90 10.63 -1.90 9.63
N LEU A 91 10.08 -2.77 10.50
CA LEU A 91 9.74 -2.43 11.89
C LEU A 91 10.98 -2.09 12.73
N ILE A 92 12.07 -2.85 12.59
CA ILE A 92 13.33 -2.61 13.30
C ILE A 92 13.94 -1.26 12.87
N CYS A 93 13.95 -0.97 11.57
CA CYS A 93 14.40 0.31 11.03
C CYS A 93 13.59 1.49 11.62
N TRP A 94 12.25 1.37 11.64
CA TRP A 94 11.37 2.36 12.25
C TRP A 94 11.64 2.55 13.74
N TYR A 95 11.78 1.46 14.50
CA TYR A 95 12.07 1.52 15.93
C TYR A 95 13.42 2.20 16.20
N SER A 96 14.44 1.91 15.39
CA SER A 96 15.77 2.53 15.49
C SER A 96 15.74 4.05 15.25
N ILE A 97 14.98 4.49 14.23
CA ILE A 97 14.79 5.92 13.94
C ILE A 97 14.06 6.63 15.08
N ARG A 98 13.00 6.02 15.63
CA ARG A 98 12.27 6.55 16.80
C ARG A 98 13.19 6.70 18.01
N LYS A 99 14.03 5.70 18.29
CA LYS A 99 14.94 5.72 19.44
C LYS A 99 16.01 6.82 19.30
N ASN A 100 16.63 6.93 18.12
CA ASN A 100 17.64 7.96 17.84
C ASN A 100 17.09 9.39 17.93
N HIS A 101 15.87 9.64 17.42
CA HIS A 101 15.23 10.96 17.54
C HIS A 101 14.97 11.37 18.99
N VAL A 102 14.54 10.43 19.85
CA VAL A 102 14.32 10.70 21.28
C VAL A 102 15.65 10.99 21.98
N GLN A 103 16.69 10.23 21.68
CA GLN A 103 17.98 10.34 22.35
C GLN A 103 18.73 11.65 22.01
N HIS A 104 18.65 12.08 20.74
CA HIS A 104 19.21 13.37 20.31
C HIS A 104 18.49 14.57 20.97
N ASN A 105 17.17 14.50 21.14
CA ASN A 105 16.41 15.60 21.76
C ASN A 105 16.64 15.69 23.28
N GLN A 106 16.86 14.55 23.94
CA GLN A 106 17.20 14.47 25.37
C GLN A 106 18.62 15.04 25.63
N ALA A 107 19.58 14.77 24.74
CA ALA A 107 20.93 15.32 24.84
C ALA A 107 20.96 16.86 24.70
N LYS A 108 20.05 17.44 23.90
CA LYS A 108 19.94 18.89 23.69
C LYS A 108 19.26 19.63 24.86
N LEU A 109 18.50 18.93 25.70
CA LEU A 109 17.84 19.50 26.89
C LEU A 109 18.72 19.42 28.14
N ALA A 110 19.77 18.61 28.11
CA ALA A 110 20.71 18.41 29.21
C ALA A 110 22.00 19.28 29.09
N SER A 111 22.12 20.08 28.03
CA SER A 111 23.21 21.05 27.79
C SER A 111 22.71 22.48 27.91
#